data_AF-A0A523WVC8-F1
#
_entry.id   AF-A0A523WVC8-F1
#
_cell.length_a   1.000
_cell.length_b   1.000
_cell.length_c   1.000
_cell.angle_alpha   90.00
_cell.angle_beta   90.00
_cell.angle_gamma   90.00
#
_symmetry.space_group_name_H-M   'P 1'
#
loop_
_entity.id
_entity.type
_entity.pdbx_description
1 polymer ?
#
loop_
_entity_poly.entity_id
_entity_poly.type
_entity_poly.pdbx_seq_one_letter_code
_entity_poly.pdbx_strand_id
1 'polypeptide(L)' 'MKVRTLDDLPMDYAETQYNLGNVYSTLAEVKDKAENCEKAVQAYQEALSIYTKEEFSEIYRIIGENIKKCL' A
#
# COMPACT_ATOMS: atom_id res chain seq x y z
N MET A 1 -19.10 10.53 6.78
CA MET A 1 -17.87 9.72 6.71
C MET A 1 -16.75 10.67 6.38
N LYS A 2 -15.81 10.95 7.30
CA LYS A 2 -14.67 11.83 7.01
C LYS A 2 -13.65 11.01 6.21
N VAL A 3 -13.50 11.35 4.94
CA VAL A 3 -12.43 10.82 4.10
C VAL A 3 -11.13 11.48 4.58
N ARG A 4 -10.16 10.68 5.00
CA ARG A 4 -8.83 11.16 5.38
C ARG A 4 -8.11 11.56 4.10
N THR A 5 -7.86 12.84 3.89
CA THR A 5 -7.11 13.37 2.75
C THR A 5 -5.68 13.72 3.17
N LEU A 6 -4.75 13.68 2.20
CA LEU A 6 -3.31 13.95 2.35
C LEU A 6 -2.95 15.19 3.19
N ASP A 7 -3.83 16.19 3.24
CA ASP A 7 -3.56 17.50 3.84
C ASP A 7 -3.65 17.55 5.38
N ASP A 8 -4.34 16.61 6.03
CA ASP A 8 -4.58 16.68 7.49
C ASP A 8 -3.75 15.66 8.29
N LEU A 9 -3.49 14.47 7.75
CA LEU A 9 -2.83 13.34 8.45
C LEU A 9 -2.06 12.43 7.45
N PRO A 10 -0.91 12.89 6.91
CA PRO A 10 -0.17 12.15 5.88
C PRO A 10 0.27 10.75 6.34
N MET A 11 0.71 10.60 7.60
CA MET A 11 1.12 9.29 8.11
C MET A 11 -0.03 8.29 8.22
N ASP A 12 -1.19 8.72 8.75
CA ASP A 12 -2.36 7.85 8.84
C ASP A 12 -2.88 7.46 7.46
N TYR A 13 -2.74 8.35 6.47
CA TYR A 13 -3.05 8.05 5.08
C TYR A 13 -2.13 6.96 4.52
N ALA A 14 -0.82 7.11 4.70
CA ALA A 14 0.18 6.14 4.26
C ALA A 14 -0.07 4.76 4.89
N GLU A 15 -0.35 4.74 6.20
CA GLU A 15 -0.67 3.51 6.92
C GLU A 15 -1.97 2.86 6.42
N THR A 16 -3.00 3.67 6.15
CA THR A 16 -4.25 3.18 5.58
C THR A 16 -4.03 2.53 4.21
N GLN A 17 -3.24 3.18 3.35
CA GLN A 17 -2.93 2.67 2.02
C GLN A 17 -2.05 1.42 2.07
N TYR A 18 -1.08 1.38 2.99
CA TYR A 18 -0.28 0.18 3.24
C TYR A 18 -1.15 -1.02 3.65
N ASN A 19 -2.07 -0.81 4.59
CA ASN A 19 -3.00 -1.84 5.04
C ASN A 19 -3.96 -2.28 3.94
N LEU A 20 -4.44 -1.34 3.11
CA LEU A 20 -5.27 -1.65 1.95
C LEU A 20 -4.53 -2.52 0.93
N GLY A 21 -3.24 -2.22 0.68
CA GLY A 21 -2.36 -3.04 -0.14
C GLY A 21 -2.21 -4.48 0.39
N ASN A 22 -2.06 -4.64 1.72
CA ASN A 22 -1.98 -5.97 2.34
C ASN A 22 -3.30 -6.76 2.17
N VAL A 23 -4.44 -6.11 2.33
CA VAL A 23 -5.76 -6.74 2.15
C VAL A 23 -5.93 -7.21 0.71
N TYR A 24 -5.62 -6.36 -0.27
CA TYR A 24 -5.72 -6.75 -1.67
C TYR A 24 -4.71 -7.81 -2.08
N SER A 25 -3.47 -7.73 -1.59
CA SER A 25 -2.47 -8.79 -1.81
C SER A 25 -2.95 -10.14 -1.28
N THR A 26 -3.56 -10.15 -0.09
CA THR A 26 -4.15 -11.36 0.50
C THR A 26 -5.33 -11.85 -0.34
N LEU A 27 -6.18 -10.93 -0.81
CA LEU A 27 -7.33 -11.28 -1.63
C LEU A 27 -6.91 -11.88 -2.98
N ALA A 28 -5.80 -11.40 -3.56
CA ALA A 28 -5.24 -11.92 -4.80
C ALA A 28 -4.80 -13.39 -4.71
N GLU A 29 -4.46 -13.87 -3.51
CA GLU A 29 -4.16 -15.29 -3.26
C GLU A 29 -5.43 -16.15 -3.24
N VAL A 30 -6.59 -15.54 -2.98
CA VAL A 30 -7.88 -16.25 -2.83
C VAL A 30 -8.74 -16.17 -4.09
N LYS A 31 -8.82 -14.99 -4.73
CA LYS A 31 -9.65 -14.76 -5.91
C LYS A 31 -9.23 -13.52 -6.70
N ASP A 32 -9.72 -13.42 -7.94
CA ASP A 32 -9.57 -12.24 -8.80
C ASP A 32 -8.12 -11.71 -8.82
N LYS A 33 -7.15 -12.62 -8.97
CA LYS A 33 -5.71 -12.36 -8.72
C LYS A 33 -5.21 -11.10 -9.42
N ALA A 34 -5.46 -10.95 -10.72
CA ALA A 34 -4.97 -9.82 -11.49
C ALA A 34 -5.53 -8.47 -10.97
N GLU A 35 -6.84 -8.39 -10.78
CA GLU A 35 -7.50 -7.16 -10.32
C GLU A 35 -7.06 -6.78 -8.89
N ASN A 36 -6.95 -7.77 -8.00
CA ASN A 36 -6.50 -7.52 -6.64
C ASN A 36 -5.01 -7.20 -6.57
N CYS A 37 -4.16 -7.80 -7.40
CA CYS A 37 -2.77 -7.39 -7.54
C CYS A 37 -2.64 -5.94 -7.99
N GLU A 38 -3.41 -5.51 -9.01
CA GLU A 38 -3.40 -4.11 -9.47
C GLU A 38 -3.80 -3.14 -8.36
N LYS A 39 -4.89 -3.45 -7.63
CA LYS A 39 -5.33 -2.63 -6.48
C LYS A 39 -4.31 -2.61 -5.35
N ALA A 40 -3.64 -3.74 -5.08
CA ALA A 40 -2.59 -3.82 -4.07
C ALA A 40 -1.41 -2.92 -4.44
N VAL A 41 -0.94 -3.00 -5.69
CA VAL A 41 0.17 -2.19 -6.19
C VAL A 41 -0.18 -0.70 -6.14
N GLN A 42 -1.39 -0.30 -6.53
CA GLN A 42 -1.82 1.09 -6.44
C GLN A 42 -1.79 1.60 -5.00
N ALA A 43 -2.38 0.85 -4.06
CA ALA A 43 -2.40 1.24 -2.64
C ALA A 43 -0.97 1.32 -2.06
N TYR A 44 -0.09 0.38 -2.41
CA TYR A 44 1.31 0.44 -2.00
C TYR A 44 2.06 1.64 -2.58
N GLN A 45 1.80 2.01 -3.85
CA GLN A 45 2.40 3.20 -4.46
C GLN A 45 1.96 4.49 -3.76
N GLU A 46 0.69 4.57 -3.38
CA GLU A 46 0.18 5.69 -2.58
C GLU A 46 0.84 5.75 -1.20
N ALA A 47 1.05 4.61 -0.53
CA ALA A 47 1.77 4.55 0.73
C ALA A 47 3.26 4.99 0.57
N LEU A 48 3.91 4.59 -0.52
CA LEU A 48 5.30 4.96 -0.84
C LEU A 48 5.50 6.44 -1.17
N SER A 49 4.43 7.20 -1.45
CA SER A 49 4.53 8.65 -1.61
C SER A 49 4.91 9.37 -0.30
N ILE A 50 4.72 8.70 0.85
CA ILE A 50 4.97 9.22 2.20
C ILE A 50 6.00 8.36 2.93
N TYR A 51 5.90 7.02 2.83
CA TYR A 51 6.93 6.10 3.32
C TYR A 51 8.14 6.13 2.39
N THR A 52 8.92 7.20 2.40
CA THR A 52 10.14 7.35 1.60
C THR A 52 11.24 6.40 2.07
N LYS A 53 12.20 6.11 1.19
CA LYS A 53 13.33 5.24 1.52
C LYS A 53 14.24 5.88 2.58
N GLU A 54 14.36 7.19 2.55
CA GLU A 54 15.23 7.99 3.40
C GLU A 54 14.73 8.03 4.85
N GLU A 55 13.42 8.23 5.04
CA GLU A 55 12.82 8.36 6.37
C GLU A 55 12.28 7.01 6.91
N PHE A 56 11.86 6.11 6.02
CA PHE A 56 11.18 4.86 6.37
C PHE A 56 11.78 3.64 5.66
N SER A 57 13.11 3.53 5.66
CA SER A 57 13.85 2.49 4.93
C SER A 57 13.32 1.05 5.11
N GLU A 58 12.91 0.67 6.33
CA GLU A 58 12.37 -0.65 6.62
C GLU A 58 10.98 -0.87 6.00
N ILE A 59 10.04 0.06 6.24
CA ILE A 59 8.69 -0.02 5.68
C ILE A 59 8.74 0.06 4.16
N TYR A 60 9.55 0.96 3.59
CA TYR A 60 9.77 1.07 2.15
C TYR A 60 10.19 -0.27 1.54
N ARG A 61 11.15 -0.97 2.19
CA ARG A 61 11.61 -2.28 1.75
C ARG A 61 10.49 -3.32 1.80
N ILE A 62 9.72 -3.35 2.89
CA ILE A 62 8.61 -4.31 3.06
C ILE A 62 7.56 -4.10 1.97
N ILE A 63 7.17 -2.84 1.72
CA ILE A 63 6.21 -2.51 0.67
C ILE A 63 6.73 -2.96 -0.71
N GLY A 64 8.02 -2.72 -0.99
CA GLY A 64 8.65 -3.19 -2.23
C GLY A 64 8.61 -4.71 -2.39
N GLU A 65 8.80 -5.48 -1.32
CA GLU A 65 8.65 -6.94 -1.36
C GLU A 65 7.20 -7.38 -1.61
N ASN A 66 6.23 -6.68 -1.04
CA ASN A 66 4.81 -6.99 -1.27
C ASN A 66 4.36 -6.66 -2.69
N ILE A 67 4.86 -5.58 -3.29
CA ILE A 67 4.62 -5.27 -4.71
C ILE A 67 5.14 -6.41 -5.60
N LYS A 68 6.35 -6.92 -5.34
CA LYS A 68 6.93 -8.03 -6.11
C LYS A 68 6.10 -9.32 -6.05
N LYS A 69 5.34 -9.56 -4.98
CA LYS A 69 4.43 -10.72 -4.90
C LYS A 69 3.24 -10.62 -5.85
N CYS A 70 2.89 -9.38 -6.24
CA CYS A 70 1.74 -9.09 -7.10
C CYS A 70 2.10 -9.04 -8.60
N LEU A 71 3.40 -9.00 -8.94
CA LEU A 71 3.94 -9.03 -10.30
C LEU A 71 4.36 -10.45 -10.70
#